data_AF-A0A3D1IGK0-F1
#
_entry.id   AF-A0A3D1IGK0-F1
#
_cell.length_a   1.000
_cell.length_b   1.000
_cell.length_c   1.000
_cell.angle_alpha   90.00
_cell.angle_beta   90.00
_cell.angle_gamma   90.00
#
_symmetry.space_group_name_H-M   'P 1'
#
loop_
_entity.id
_entity.type
_entity.pdbx_description
1 polymer ?
#
loop_
_entity_poly.entity_id
_entity_poly.type
_entity_poly.pdbx_seq_one_letter_code
_entity_poly.pdbx_strand_id
1 'polypeptide(L)'
;DRLGAVVARALPDRFGAPVRAALTQFGDGLGVAREPTRLAVVLAWSLALWLCVCASAWYVCHAFGIGLPASGSLVVMVMMVLGVAVPTPAGAGGFHAAFQLAVTNFYGAPVDAAVGAAGILHLA
;
A
#
# COMPACT_ATOMS: atom_id res chain seq x y z
N ASP A 1 20.37 -21.04 -12.69
CA ASP A 1 19.79 -20.72 -11.37
C ASP A 1 19.17 -21.92 -10.68
N ARG A 2 19.80 -22.37 -9.59
CA ARG A 2 19.34 -23.51 -8.75
C ARG A 2 17.90 -23.33 -8.21
N LEU A 3 17.46 -22.08 -8.02
CA LEU A 3 16.11 -21.75 -7.57
C LEU A 3 15.02 -22.15 -8.58
N GLY A 4 15.27 -22.01 -9.87
CA GLY A 4 14.30 -22.37 -10.92
C GLY A 4 14.04 -23.88 -11.01
N ALA A 5 15.05 -24.70 -10.70
CA ALA A 5 14.94 -26.16 -10.72
C ALA A 5 14.15 -26.72 -9.52
N VAL A 6 14.21 -26.06 -8.37
CA VAL A 6 13.47 -26.45 -7.15
C VAL A 6 11.98 -26.12 -7.30
N VAL A 7 11.65 -24.93 -7.83
CA VAL A 7 10.26 -24.52 -8.10
C VAL A 7 9.62 -25.44 -9.15
N ALA A 8 10.33 -25.78 -10.22
CA ALA A 8 9.81 -26.63 -11.29
C ALA A 8 9.47 -28.06 -10.82
N ARG A 9 10.12 -28.54 -9.75
CA ARG A 9 9.87 -29.90 -9.21
C ARG A 9 8.69 -29.97 -8.24
N ALA A 10 8.24 -28.82 -7.73
CA ALA A 10 7.18 -28.73 -6.73
C ALA A 10 5.82 -28.31 -7.33
N LEU A 11 5.78 -27.84 -8.58
CA LEU A 11 4.56 -27.36 -9.21
C LEU A 11 3.92 -28.38 -10.16
N PRO A 12 2.61 -28.66 -10.03
CA PRO A 12 1.86 -29.48 -11.00
C PRO A 12 1.93 -28.87 -12.41
N ASP A 13 2.05 -29.71 -13.45
CA ASP A 13 2.26 -29.30 -14.86
C ASP A 13 1.27 -28.22 -15.37
N ARG A 14 0.05 -28.21 -14.83
CA ARG A 14 -1.01 -27.22 -15.12
C ARG A 14 -0.73 -25.78 -14.66
N PHE A 15 0.14 -25.58 -13.67
CA PHE A 15 0.52 -24.26 -13.14
C PHE A 15 1.98 -23.90 -13.43
N GLY A 16 2.77 -24.83 -13.98
CA GLY A 16 4.20 -24.64 -14.21
C GLY A 16 4.52 -23.47 -15.14
N ALA A 17 3.79 -23.34 -16.26
CA ALA A 17 3.99 -22.25 -17.22
C ALA A 17 3.67 -20.85 -16.66
N PRO A 18 2.48 -20.57 -16.10
CA PRO A 18 2.16 -19.24 -15.56
C PRO A 18 3.01 -18.86 -14.35
N VAL A 19 3.33 -19.81 -13.46
CA VAL A 19 4.16 -19.52 -12.29
C VAL A 19 5.61 -19.29 -12.69
N ARG A 20 6.14 -20.06 -13.65
CA ARG A 20 7.46 -19.79 -14.22
C ARG A 20 7.51 -18.40 -14.86
N ALA A 21 6.50 -18.04 -15.65
CA ALA A 21 6.40 -16.71 -16.25
C ALA A 21 6.40 -15.60 -15.19
N ALA A 22 5.58 -15.74 -14.14
CA ALA A 22 5.53 -14.80 -13.02
C ALA A 22 6.87 -14.68 -12.29
N LEU A 23 7.58 -15.80 -12.08
CA LEU A 23 8.90 -15.80 -11.44
C LEU A 23 10.00 -15.19 -12.30
N THR A 24 10.00 -15.41 -13.62
CA THR A 24 10.91 -14.68 -14.52
C THR A 24 10.61 -13.20 -14.52
N GLN A 25 9.34 -12.80 -14.64
CA GLN A 25 8.96 -11.39 -14.64
C GLN A 25 9.27 -10.70 -13.30
N PHE A 26 9.09 -11.42 -12.18
CA PHE A 26 9.51 -10.97 -10.86
C PHE A 26 11.03 -10.87 -10.75
N GLY A 27 11.77 -11.85 -11.25
CA GLY A 27 13.24 -11.84 -11.29
C GLY A 27 13.82 -10.73 -12.17
N ASP A 28 13.18 -10.44 -13.30
CA ASP A 28 13.51 -9.32 -14.18
C ASP A 28 13.19 -7.98 -13.52
N GLY A 29 12.06 -7.88 -12.79
CA GLY A 29 11.72 -6.73 -11.95
C GLY A 29 12.70 -6.51 -10.79
N LEU A 30 13.25 -7.60 -10.23
CA LEU A 30 14.35 -7.58 -9.28
C LEU A 30 15.72 -7.32 -9.95
N GLY A 31 15.79 -7.14 -11.27
CA GLY A 31 17.02 -6.79 -11.98
C GLY A 31 17.69 -5.52 -11.42
N VAL A 32 16.91 -4.56 -10.93
CA VAL A 32 17.39 -3.38 -10.19
C VAL A 32 18.14 -3.76 -8.91
N ALA A 33 17.80 -4.88 -8.26
CA ALA A 33 18.48 -5.35 -7.06
C ALA A 33 19.91 -5.85 -7.33
N ARG A 34 20.29 -6.04 -8.61
CA ARG A 34 21.67 -6.35 -9.00
C ARG A 34 22.59 -5.13 -8.90
N GLU A 35 22.03 -3.93 -8.83
CA GLU A 35 22.78 -2.68 -8.70
C GLU A 35 22.40 -1.99 -7.38
N PRO A 36 23.14 -2.24 -6.29
CA PRO A 36 22.73 -1.87 -4.93
C PRO A 36 22.50 -0.36 -4.76
N THR A 37 23.26 0.47 -5.48
CA THR A 37 23.08 1.92 -5.48
C THR A 37 21.73 2.33 -6.09
N ARG A 38 21.34 1.74 -7.23
CA ARG A 38 20.03 2.03 -7.84
C ARG A 38 18.90 1.54 -6.96
N LEU A 39 19.03 0.35 -6.37
CA LEU A 39 18.05 -0.18 -5.42
C LEU A 39 17.89 0.76 -4.22
N ALA A 40 18.99 1.25 -3.63
CA ALA A 40 18.94 2.18 -2.52
C ALA A 40 18.24 3.49 -2.89
N VAL A 41 18.51 4.05 -4.08
CA VAL A 41 17.82 5.24 -4.58
C VAL A 41 16.31 5.00 -4.74
N VAL A 42 15.91 3.86 -5.32
CA VAL A 42 14.49 3.51 -5.47
C VAL A 42 13.81 3.35 -4.11
N LEU A 43 14.45 2.67 -3.16
CA LEU A 43 13.91 2.50 -1.81
C LEU A 43 13.82 3.83 -1.07
N ALA A 44 14.81 4.73 -1.23
CA ALA A 44 14.77 6.06 -0.64
C ALA A 44 13.62 6.89 -1.20
N TRP A 45 13.41 6.88 -2.52
CA TRP A 45 12.26 7.56 -3.15
C TRP A 45 10.93 6.95 -2.75
N SER A 46 10.85 5.61 -2.64
CA SER A 46 9.65 4.95 -2.16
C SER A 46 9.34 5.36 -0.73
N LEU A 47 10.33 5.33 0.16
CA LEU A 47 10.17 5.77 1.55
C LEU A 47 9.72 7.24 1.61
N ALA A 48 10.34 8.13 0.83
CA ALA A 48 9.95 9.54 0.75
C ALA A 48 8.48 9.69 0.31
N LEU A 49 8.06 8.97 -0.73
CA LEU A 49 6.67 8.95 -1.19
C LEU A 49 5.72 8.49 -0.08
N TRP A 50 6.03 7.39 0.61
CA TRP A 50 5.20 6.87 1.70
C TRP A 50 5.09 7.86 2.86
N LEU A 51 6.18 8.54 3.21
CA LEU A 51 6.16 9.60 4.22
C LEU A 51 5.31 10.80 3.77
N CYS A 52 5.35 11.18 2.50
CA CYS A 52 4.46 12.20 1.95
C CYS A 52 2.98 11.79 2.05
N VAL A 53 2.65 10.52 1.78
CA VAL A 53 1.27 9.99 1.96
C VAL A 53 0.86 10.05 3.43
N CYS A 54 1.73 9.65 4.36
CA CYS A 54 1.48 9.75 5.80
C CYS A 54 1.27 11.20 6.25
N ALA A 55 2.08 12.12 5.74
CA ALA A 55 1.95 13.54 6.03
C ALA A 55 0.62 14.09 5.50
N SER A 56 0.25 13.77 4.26
CA SER A 56 -1.03 14.16 3.67
C SER A 56 -2.21 13.66 4.51
N ALA A 57 -2.22 12.37 4.85
CA ALA A 57 -3.26 11.79 5.70
C ALA A 57 -3.33 12.47 7.08
N TRP A 58 -2.17 12.77 7.68
CA TRP A 58 -2.09 13.47 8.97
C TRP A 58 -2.66 14.89 8.89
N TYR A 59 -2.25 15.69 7.89
CA TYR A 59 -2.75 17.05 7.69
C TYR A 59 -4.25 17.08 7.40
N VAL A 60 -4.75 16.18 6.55
CA VAL A 60 -6.18 16.08 6.27
C VAL A 60 -6.94 15.69 7.53
N CYS A 61 -6.48 14.70 8.31
CA CYS A 61 -7.11 14.36 9.58
C CYS A 61 -7.18 15.57 10.52
N HIS A 62 -6.08 16.32 10.67
CA HIS A 62 -6.06 17.53 11.49
C HIS A 62 -7.02 18.61 10.99
N ALA A 63 -7.14 18.81 9.67
CA ALA A 63 -8.06 19.78 9.08
C ALA A 63 -9.54 19.43 9.36
N PHE A 64 -9.86 18.14 9.52
CA PHE A 64 -11.18 17.64 9.87
C PHE A 64 -11.38 17.41 11.38
N GLY A 65 -10.44 17.86 12.22
CA GLY A 65 -10.56 17.75 13.69
C GLY A 65 -10.30 16.34 14.24
N ILE A 66 -9.71 15.44 13.44
CA ILE A 66 -9.36 14.07 13.85
C ILE A 66 -7.98 14.11 14.54
N GLY A 67 -8.00 14.05 15.87
CA GLY A 67 -6.81 14.19 16.72
C GLY A 67 -5.95 12.94 16.81
N LEU A 68 -5.35 12.50 15.70
CA LEU A 68 -4.39 11.39 15.70
C LEU A 68 -2.94 11.88 15.75
N PRO A 69 -2.03 11.20 16.48
CA PRO A 69 -0.61 11.54 16.48
C PRO A 69 0.02 11.27 15.11
N ALA A 70 1.15 11.91 14.79
CA ALA A 70 1.83 11.70 13.51
C ALA A 70 2.18 10.21 13.23
N SER A 71 2.52 9.43 14.27
CA SER A 71 2.71 7.98 14.14
C SER A 71 1.43 7.24 13.78
N GLY A 72 0.27 7.79 14.12
CA GLY A 72 -1.02 7.21 13.81
C GLY A 72 -1.38 7.24 12.32
N SER A 73 -0.83 8.20 11.56
CA SER A 73 -1.05 8.23 10.11
C SER A 73 -0.38 7.07 9.38
N LEU A 74 0.65 6.44 9.97
CA LEU A 74 1.21 5.17 9.48
C LEU A 74 0.18 4.03 9.57
N VAL A 75 -0.57 3.96 10.67
CA VAL A 75 -1.64 2.95 10.85
C VAL A 75 -2.75 3.17 9.83
N VAL A 76 -3.17 4.43 9.66
CA VAL A 76 -4.18 4.81 8.66
C VAL A 76 -3.68 4.47 7.25
N MET A 77 -2.41 4.76 6.93
CA MET A 77 -1.80 4.40 5.65
C MET A 77 -1.84 2.90 5.38
N VAL A 78 -1.48 2.07 6.35
CA VAL A 78 -1.56 0.60 6.19
C VAL A 78 -3.00 0.16 5.93
N MET A 79 -3.97 0.71 6.67
CA MET A 79 -5.38 0.41 6.45
C MET A 79 -5.84 0.83 5.04
N MET A 80 -5.46 2.03 4.58
CA MET A 80 -5.78 2.50 3.22
C MET A 80 -5.21 1.58 2.14
N VAL A 81 -3.95 1.11 2.30
CA VAL A 81 -3.32 0.16 1.36
C VAL A 81 -4.09 -1.15 1.29
N LEU A 82 -4.53 -1.68 2.44
CA LEU A 82 -5.41 -2.86 2.47
C LEU A 82 -6.76 -2.59 1.79
N GLY A 83 -7.31 -1.38 1.97
CA GLY A 83 -8.53 -0.94 1.29
C GLY A 83 -8.40 -0.93 -0.24
N VAL A 84 -7.32 -0.36 -0.77
CA VAL A 84 -7.06 -0.28 -2.22
C VAL A 84 -6.80 -1.66 -2.85
N ALA A 85 -6.35 -2.64 -2.06
CA ALA A 85 -6.21 -4.02 -2.53
C ALA A 85 -7.56 -4.68 -2.87
N VAL A 86 -8.68 -4.15 -2.35
CA VAL A 86 -10.03 -4.59 -2.74
C VAL A 86 -10.35 -4.03 -4.13
N PRO A 87 -10.71 -4.88 -5.12
CA PRO A 87 -10.93 -4.45 -6.51
C PRO A 87 -12.26 -3.69 -6.64
N THR A 88 -12.24 -2.41 -6.28
CA THR A 88 -13.35 -1.48 -6.41
C THR A 88 -13.07 -0.48 -7.53
N PRO A 89 -14.10 0.10 -8.18
CA PRO A 89 -13.89 1.15 -9.18
C PRO A 89 -13.01 2.27 -8.62
N ALA A 90 -11.95 2.60 -9.35
CA ALA A 90 -10.92 3.58 -8.95
C ALA A 90 -10.24 3.32 -7.58
N GLY A 91 -10.38 2.13 -6.98
CA GLY A 91 -9.87 1.84 -5.63
C GLY A 91 -10.62 2.59 -4.50
N ALA A 92 -11.70 3.31 -4.83
CA ALA A 92 -12.36 4.24 -3.92
C ALA A 92 -13.08 3.52 -2.77
N GLY A 93 -13.90 2.52 -3.08
CA GLY A 93 -14.79 1.91 -2.08
C GLY A 93 -14.01 1.32 -0.90
N GLY A 94 -12.98 0.52 -1.20
CA GLY A 94 -12.14 -0.10 -0.18
C GLY A 94 -11.28 0.92 0.58
N PHE A 95 -10.72 1.92 -0.11
CA PHE A 95 -9.97 3.01 0.52
C PHE A 95 -10.82 3.78 1.54
N HIS A 96 -12.01 4.22 1.13
CA HIS A 96 -12.90 5.03 1.95
C HIS A 96 -13.37 4.27 3.19
N ALA A 97 -13.78 3.01 3.01
CA ALA A 97 -14.22 2.16 4.11
C ALA A 97 -13.06 1.87 5.09
N ALA A 98 -11.86 1.54 4.59
CA ALA A 98 -10.71 1.23 5.44
C ALA A 98 -10.20 2.46 6.19
N PHE A 99 -10.17 3.64 5.54
CA PHE A 99 -9.84 4.90 6.19
C PHE A 99 -10.82 5.20 7.33
N GLN A 100 -12.13 5.14 7.03
CA GLN A 100 -13.19 5.39 8.01
C GLN A 100 -13.02 4.47 9.22
N LEU A 101 -12.91 3.15 8.99
CA LEU A 101 -12.69 2.17 10.07
C LEU A 101 -11.46 2.48 10.90
N ALA A 102 -10.36 2.91 10.27
CA ALA A 102 -9.14 3.25 10.99
C ALA A 102 -9.34 4.44 11.93
N VAL A 103 -9.91 5.54 11.42
CA VAL A 103 -10.04 6.77 12.20
C VAL A 103 -11.16 6.72 13.23
N THR A 104 -12.26 6.01 12.96
CA THR A 104 -13.35 5.84 13.93
C THR A 104 -12.96 4.91 15.05
N ASN A 105 -12.34 3.76 14.74
CA ASN A 105 -12.12 2.70 15.73
C ASN A 105 -10.86 2.91 16.56
N PHE A 106 -9.78 3.45 15.97
CA PHE A 106 -8.53 3.67 16.70
C PHE A 106 -8.42 5.07 17.29
N TYR A 107 -9.10 6.06 16.70
CA TYR A 107 -8.95 7.47 17.10
C TYR A 107 -10.27 8.15 17.48
N GLY A 108 -11.40 7.42 17.50
CA GLY A 108 -12.68 7.95 17.96
C GLY A 108 -13.26 9.06 17.08
N ALA A 109 -12.85 9.13 15.81
CA ALA A 109 -13.33 10.15 14.89
C ALA A 109 -14.85 10.03 14.67
N PRO A 110 -15.59 11.14 14.66
CA PRO A 110 -16.96 11.17 14.14
C PRO A 110 -17.02 10.68 12.69
N VAL A 111 -18.08 9.96 12.32
CA VAL A 111 -18.23 9.34 11.00
C VAL A 111 -18.28 10.39 9.88
N ASP A 112 -18.95 11.51 10.12
CA ASP A 112 -19.04 12.66 9.21
C ASP A 112 -17.65 13.25 8.93
N ALA A 113 -16.83 13.46 9.96
CA ALA A 113 -15.45 13.91 9.82
C ALA A 113 -14.59 12.90 9.05
N ALA A 114 -14.75 11.59 9.36
CA ALA A 114 -14.02 10.52 8.71
C ALA A 114 -14.32 10.42 7.20
N VAL A 115 -15.59 10.53 6.82
CA VAL A 115 -16.02 10.50 5.41
C VAL A 115 -15.54 11.74 4.67
N GLY A 116 -15.64 12.93 5.28
CA GLY A 116 -15.12 14.17 4.69
C GLY A 116 -13.62 14.11 4.45
N ALA A 117 -12.86 13.64 5.44
CA ALA A 117 -11.42 13.47 5.35
C ALA A 117 -11.02 12.44 4.28
N ALA A 118 -11.68 11.28 4.21
CA ALA A 118 -11.45 10.28 3.17
C ALA A 118 -11.71 10.84 1.77
N GLY A 119 -12.77 11.66 1.61
CA GLY A 119 -13.10 12.34 0.36
C GLY A 119 -11.99 13.27 -0.11
N ILE A 120 -11.52 14.18 0.76
CA ILE A 120 -10.44 15.11 0.41
C ILE A 120 -9.13 14.37 0.14
N LEU A 121 -8.79 13.38 0.98
CA LEU A 121 -7.55 12.63 0.83
C LEU A 121 -7.49 11.81 -0.46
N HIS A 122 -8.63 11.32 -0.96
CA HIS A 122 -8.66 10.54 -2.21
C HIS A 122 -8.63 11.41 -3.48
N LEU A 123 -9.02 12.69 -3.37
CA LEU A 123 -9.03 13.65 -4.49
C LEU A 123 -7.70 14.39 -4.66
N ALA A 124 -6.90 14.47 -3.59
CA ALA A 124 -5.60 15.15 -3.55
C ALA A 124 -4.49 14.31 -4.20
#